data_AF-A0A2V6CTJ6-F1
#
_entry.id   AF-A0A2V6CTJ6-F1
#
_cell.length_a   1.000
_cell.length_b   1.000
_cell.length_c   1.000
_cell.angle_alpha   90.00
_cell.angle_beta   90.00
_cell.angle_gamma   90.00
#
_symmetry.space_group_name_H-M   'P 1'
#
loop_
_entity.id
_entity.type
_entity.pdbx_description
1 polymer ?
#
loop_
_entity_poly.entity_id
_entity_poly.type
_entity_poly.pdbx_seq_one_letter_code
_entity_poly.pdbx_strand_id
1 'polypeptide(L)'
;MSIYLAQTLLKKFSGKGIVPDYFAGSEYFLLSVAIGAGMTVIIATLTGFPISTTHALTGAIIGCGFVSTGAHLNFSALGKGFVLPLLLSPVIAMAIAGLLYVFFHGARIAFGLKKEWCVCIGAEERVIAMPQPNSSFALPAVSLPPHLTVDEVENCRERYGGNFFGFTSQQVVDAAHFLSAAV
;
A
#
# COMPACT_ATOMS: atom_id res chain seq x y z
N MET A 1 -29.13 -1.67 4.59
CA MET A 1 -28.44 -0.63 3.81
C MET A 1 -27.35 -1.22 2.91
N SER A 2 -26.50 -2.12 3.41
CA SER A 2 -25.44 -2.82 2.64
C SER A 2 -25.91 -3.50 1.35
N ILE A 3 -27.07 -4.18 1.35
CA ILE A 3 -27.65 -4.79 0.13
C ILE A 3 -27.89 -3.74 -0.97
N TYR A 4 -28.41 -2.56 -0.62
CA TYR A 4 -28.72 -1.51 -1.60
C TYR A 4 -27.46 -0.97 -2.27
N LEU A 5 -26.39 -0.81 -1.48
CA LEU A 5 -25.10 -0.33 -1.95
C LEU A 5 -24.42 -1.37 -2.85
N ALA A 6 -24.45 -2.64 -2.45
CA ALA A 6 -23.96 -3.75 -3.27
C ALA A 6 -24.69 -3.84 -4.62
N GLN A 7 -26.03 -3.75 -4.63
CA GLN A 7 -26.81 -3.76 -5.86
C GLN A 7 -26.49 -2.57 -6.78
N THR A 8 -26.19 -1.41 -6.21
CA THR A 8 -25.81 -0.21 -6.98
C THR A 8 -24.47 -0.40 -7.67
N LEU A 9 -23.48 -0.94 -6.95
CA LEU A 9 -22.17 -1.26 -7.52
C LEU A 9 -22.27 -2.34 -8.59
N LEU A 10 -23.02 -3.41 -8.33
CA LEU A 10 -23.25 -4.48 -9.31
C LEU A 10 -23.90 -3.94 -10.60
N LYS A 11 -24.92 -3.07 -10.49
CA LYS A 11 -25.52 -2.44 -11.68
C LYS A 11 -24.53 -1.60 -12.48
N LYS A 12 -23.60 -0.91 -11.81
CA LYS A 12 -22.57 -0.11 -12.47
C LYS A 12 -21.53 -0.97 -13.18
N PHE A 13 -21.04 -2.02 -12.53
CA PHE A 13 -19.98 -2.89 -13.08
C PHE A 13 -20.51 -4.00 -14.00
N SER A 14 -21.82 -4.25 -14.04
CA SER A 14 -22.45 -5.18 -14.98
C SER A 14 -22.56 -4.63 -16.41
N GLY A 15 -22.05 -3.43 -16.68
CA GLY A 15 -22.10 -2.81 -18.02
C GLY A 15 -23.46 -2.23 -18.42
N LYS A 16 -24.46 -2.28 -17.51
CA LYS A 16 -25.81 -1.80 -17.77
C LYS A 16 -25.82 -0.29 -18.03
N GLY A 17 -26.31 0.10 -19.21
CA GLY A 17 -26.31 1.49 -19.68
C GLY A 17 -25.03 1.95 -20.37
N ILE A 18 -23.98 1.12 -20.43
CA ILE A 18 -22.76 1.36 -21.23
C ILE A 18 -22.82 0.54 -22.51
N VAL A 19 -23.13 -0.75 -22.35
CA VAL A 19 -23.26 -1.74 -23.42
C VAL A 19 -24.76 -2.05 -23.60
N PRO A 20 -25.24 -2.30 -24.83
CA PRO A 20 -26.60 -2.75 -25.10
C PRO A 20 -27.09 -3.89 -24.19
N ASP A 21 -28.36 -3.83 -23.80
CA ASP A 21 -28.97 -4.70 -22.78
C ASP A 21 -28.98 -6.20 -23.14
N TYR A 22 -28.82 -6.55 -24.43
CA TYR A 22 -28.71 -7.94 -24.86
C TYR A 22 -27.34 -8.58 -24.52
N PHE A 23 -26.32 -7.76 -24.29
CA PHE A 23 -24.99 -8.21 -23.82
C PHE A 23 -24.75 -7.89 -22.34
N ALA A 24 -25.33 -6.78 -21.84
CA ALA A 24 -25.19 -6.34 -20.47
C ALA A 24 -25.94 -7.26 -19.50
N GLY A 25 -25.22 -8.24 -18.94
CA GLY A 25 -25.76 -9.28 -18.05
C GLY A 25 -25.47 -10.70 -18.49
N SER A 26 -24.84 -10.90 -19.66
CA SER A 26 -24.33 -12.22 -20.05
C SER A 26 -23.18 -12.65 -19.15
N GLU A 27 -23.16 -13.94 -18.77
CA GLU A 27 -22.09 -14.53 -17.95
C GLU A 27 -20.73 -14.39 -18.63
N TYR A 28 -20.69 -14.54 -19.95
CA TYR A 28 -19.48 -14.39 -20.76
C TYR A 28 -18.89 -12.98 -20.67
N PHE A 29 -19.73 -11.93 -20.64
CA PHE A 29 -19.25 -10.55 -20.52
C PHE A 29 -18.59 -10.30 -19.16
N LEU A 30 -19.26 -10.70 -18.08
CA LEU A 30 -18.75 -10.55 -16.71
C LEU A 30 -17.46 -11.34 -16.50
N LEU A 31 -17.40 -12.57 -17.01
CA LEU A 31 -16.21 -13.40 -16.95
C LEU A 31 -15.04 -12.76 -17.72
N SER A 32 -15.30 -12.23 -18.92
CA SER A 32 -14.26 -11.56 -19.73
C SER A 32 -13.71 -10.32 -19.02
N VAL A 33 -14.59 -9.51 -18.42
CA VAL A 33 -14.21 -8.33 -17.64
C VAL A 33 -13.39 -8.74 -16.40
N ALA A 34 -13.82 -9.76 -15.67
CA ALA A 34 -13.14 -10.25 -14.47
C ALA A 34 -11.74 -10.80 -14.80
N ILE A 35 -11.61 -11.58 -15.88
CA ILE A 35 -10.31 -12.10 -16.35
C ILE A 35 -9.41 -10.95 -16.80
N GLY A 36 -9.91 -10.00 -17.60
CA GLY A 36 -9.10 -8.88 -18.09
C GLY A 36 -8.61 -7.96 -16.96
N ALA A 37 -9.50 -7.61 -16.03
CA ALA A 37 -9.13 -6.81 -14.86
C ALA A 37 -8.20 -7.58 -13.92
N GLY A 38 -8.51 -8.85 -13.64
CA GLY A 38 -7.73 -9.73 -12.77
C GLY A 38 -6.31 -9.97 -13.31
N MET A 39 -6.18 -10.24 -14.61
CA MET A 39 -4.87 -10.40 -15.26
C MET A 39 -4.03 -9.13 -15.15
N THR A 40 -4.63 -7.96 -15.38
CA THR A 40 -3.95 -6.66 -15.23
C THR A 40 -3.45 -6.45 -13.80
N VAL A 41 -4.29 -6.75 -12.80
CA VAL A 41 -3.93 -6.63 -11.38
C VAL A 41 -2.84 -7.62 -10.99
N ILE A 42 -2.91 -8.87 -11.45
CA ILE A 42 -1.88 -9.88 -11.19
C ILE A 42 -0.55 -9.43 -11.78
N ILE A 43 -0.53 -8.98 -13.04
CA ILE A 43 0.70 -8.49 -13.68
C ILE A 43 1.29 -7.33 -12.88
N ALA A 44 0.48 -6.32 -12.52
CA ALA A 44 0.95 -5.18 -11.74
C ALA A 44 1.52 -5.61 -10.38
N THR A 45 0.84 -6.56 -9.71
CA THR A 45 1.28 -7.12 -8.43
C THR A 45 2.62 -7.83 -8.54
N LEU A 46 2.82 -8.65 -9.59
CA LEU A 46 4.08 -9.34 -9.85
C LEU A 46 5.23 -8.37 -10.17
N THR A 47 4.91 -7.22 -10.79
CA THR A 47 5.89 -6.18 -11.11
C THR A 47 6.14 -5.18 -9.97
N GLY A 48 5.38 -5.25 -8.88
CA GLY A 48 5.50 -4.34 -7.73
C GLY A 48 4.96 -2.93 -7.94
N PHE A 49 4.20 -2.67 -9.02
CA PHE A 49 3.60 -1.36 -9.28
C PHE A 49 2.25 -1.21 -8.55
N PRO A 50 2.05 -0.17 -7.73
CA PRO A 50 0.76 0.12 -7.14
C PRO A 50 -0.20 0.67 -8.21
N ILE A 51 -1.21 -0.12 -8.59
CA ILE A 51 -2.22 0.29 -9.58
C ILE A 51 -3.61 0.41 -8.99
N SER A 52 -4.46 1.17 -9.67
CA SER A 52 -5.87 1.34 -9.32
C SER A 52 -6.72 0.18 -9.87
N THR A 53 -7.32 -0.61 -9.00
CA THR A 53 -8.24 -1.70 -9.39
C THR A 53 -9.50 -1.19 -10.08
N THR A 54 -9.96 0.02 -9.76
CA THR A 54 -11.08 0.68 -10.46
C THR A 54 -10.72 1.05 -11.90
N HIS A 55 -9.49 1.49 -12.18
CA HIS A 55 -9.02 1.70 -13.55
C HIS A 55 -8.89 0.39 -14.31
N ALA A 56 -8.33 -0.66 -13.69
CA ALA A 56 -8.23 -1.97 -14.32
C ALA A 56 -9.62 -2.52 -14.71
N LEU A 57 -10.59 -2.42 -13.80
CA LEU A 57 -11.96 -2.88 -14.05
C LEU A 57 -12.69 -2.03 -15.10
N THR A 58 -12.57 -0.70 -15.03
CA THR A 58 -13.18 0.21 -16.01
C THR A 58 -12.57 -0.01 -17.41
N GLY A 59 -11.24 -0.18 -17.50
CA GLY A 59 -10.55 -0.49 -18.75
C GLY A 59 -10.98 -1.82 -19.35
N ALA A 60 -11.15 -2.86 -18.52
CA ALA A 60 -11.68 -4.14 -18.97
C ALA A 60 -13.12 -4.04 -19.50
N ILE A 61 -14.02 -3.29 -18.82
CA ILE A 61 -15.39 -3.03 -19.30
C ILE A 61 -15.39 -2.30 -20.64
N ILE A 62 -14.56 -1.25 -20.78
CA ILE A 62 -14.44 -0.49 -22.02
C ILE A 62 -13.91 -1.38 -23.14
N GLY A 63 -12.85 -2.15 -22.88
CA GLY A 63 -12.25 -3.07 -23.87
C GLY A 63 -13.23 -4.14 -24.35
N CYS A 64 -13.88 -4.84 -23.41
CA CYS A 64 -14.90 -5.84 -23.74
C CYS A 64 -16.09 -5.22 -24.49
N GLY A 65 -16.57 -4.06 -24.03
CA GLY A 65 -17.65 -3.34 -24.68
C GLY A 65 -17.29 -2.89 -26.11
N PHE A 66 -16.06 -2.45 -26.33
CA PHE A 66 -15.58 -1.98 -27.63
C PHE A 66 -15.46 -3.13 -28.63
N VAL A 67 -14.95 -4.28 -28.19
CA VAL A 67 -14.90 -5.50 -29.03
C VAL A 67 -16.30 -6.02 -29.34
N SER A 68 -17.22 -5.98 -28.38
CA SER A 68 -18.57 -6.52 -28.52
C SER A 68 -19.49 -5.66 -29.37
N THR A 69 -19.41 -4.33 -29.25
CA THR A 69 -20.41 -3.40 -29.84
C THR A 69 -19.82 -2.26 -30.66
N GLY A 70 -18.49 -2.11 -30.68
CA GLY A 70 -17.79 -1.12 -31.48
C GLY A 70 -18.28 0.30 -31.20
N ALA A 71 -18.76 0.97 -32.25
CA ALA A 71 -19.21 2.36 -32.21
C ALA A 71 -20.54 2.58 -31.46
N HIS A 72 -21.28 1.51 -31.10
CA HIS A 72 -22.56 1.62 -30.38
C HIS A 72 -22.41 1.77 -28.86
N LEU A 73 -21.19 1.97 -28.36
CA LEU A 73 -20.93 2.23 -26.95
C LEU A 73 -21.44 3.60 -26.50
N ASN A 74 -22.11 3.63 -25.34
CA ASN A 74 -22.59 4.86 -24.74
C ASN A 74 -21.45 5.62 -24.01
N PHE A 75 -20.61 6.33 -24.77
CA PHE A 75 -19.51 7.14 -24.24
C PHE A 75 -19.97 8.22 -23.24
N SER A 76 -21.17 8.76 -23.42
CA SER A 76 -21.75 9.74 -22.49
C SER A 76 -22.03 9.15 -21.11
N ALA A 77 -22.55 7.91 -21.06
CA ALA A 77 -22.82 7.21 -19.81
C ALA A 77 -21.52 6.79 -19.11
N LEU A 78 -20.53 6.34 -19.89
CA LEU A 78 -19.20 5.97 -19.41
C LEU A 78 -18.47 7.17 -18.79
N GLY A 79 -18.48 8.32 -19.48
CA GLY A 79 -17.82 9.54 -19.06
C GLY A 79 -18.38 10.08 -17.73
N LYS A 80 -19.71 10.17 -17.62
CA LYS A 80 -20.36 10.66 -16.39
C LYS A 80 -20.29 9.65 -15.25
N GLY A 81 -20.34 8.35 -15.56
CA GLY A 81 -20.41 7.30 -14.56
C GLY A 81 -19.07 6.94 -13.93
N PHE A 82 -17.99 6.93 -14.71
CA PHE A 82 -16.69 6.45 -14.26
C PHE A 82 -15.60 7.51 -14.40
N VAL A 83 -15.44 8.11 -15.58
CA VAL A 83 -14.32 9.02 -15.85
C VAL A 83 -14.39 10.28 -14.99
N LEU A 84 -15.57 10.91 -14.90
CA LEU A 84 -15.74 12.16 -14.17
C LEU A 84 -15.50 12.01 -12.65
N PRO A 85 -16.12 11.04 -11.94
CA PRO A 85 -15.82 10.81 -10.52
C PRO A 85 -14.35 10.41 -10.27
N LEU A 86 -13.76 9.62 -11.16
CA LEU A 86 -12.39 9.12 -11.02
C LEU A 86 -11.34 10.23 -11.15
N LEU A 87 -11.62 11.25 -11.96
CA LEU A 87 -10.75 12.42 -12.13
C LEU A 87 -10.99 13.47 -11.04
N LEU A 88 -12.23 13.61 -10.57
CA LEU A 88 -12.58 14.54 -9.50
C LEU A 88 -12.14 14.07 -8.11
N SER A 89 -12.13 12.76 -7.85
CA SER A 89 -11.86 12.24 -6.49
C SER A 89 -10.49 12.64 -5.93
N PRO A 90 -9.36 12.57 -6.66
CA PRO A 90 -8.06 12.97 -6.12
C PRO A 90 -7.98 14.48 -5.90
N VAL A 91 -8.64 15.27 -6.76
CA VAL A 91 -8.65 16.74 -6.66
C VAL A 91 -9.39 17.18 -5.39
N ILE A 92 -10.57 16.60 -5.14
CA ILE A 92 -11.35 16.88 -3.92
C ILE A 92 -10.59 16.40 -2.68
N ALA A 93 -9.99 15.20 -2.74
CA ALA A 93 -9.19 14.67 -1.64
C ALA A 93 -7.99 15.58 -1.32
N MET A 94 -7.27 16.06 -2.34
CA MET A 94 -6.15 16.98 -2.17
C MET A 94 -6.58 18.33 -1.59
N ALA A 95 -7.71 18.88 -2.05
CA ALA A 95 -8.25 20.14 -1.54
C ALA A 95 -8.63 20.03 -0.04
N ILE A 96 -9.35 18.97 0.33
CA ILE A 96 -9.77 18.74 1.72
C ILE A 96 -8.56 18.45 2.61
N ALA A 97 -7.65 17.57 2.18
CA ALA A 97 -6.44 17.24 2.94
C ALA A 97 -5.55 18.47 3.12
N GLY A 98 -5.38 19.30 2.09
CA GLY A 98 -4.64 20.56 2.17
C GLY A 98 -5.26 21.55 3.16
N LEU A 99 -6.60 21.70 3.13
CA LEU A 99 -7.31 22.56 4.08
C LEU A 99 -7.14 22.09 5.53
N LEU A 100 -7.32 20.78 5.77
CA LEU A 100 -7.15 20.19 7.09
C LEU A 100 -5.70 20.32 7.57
N TYR A 101 -4.72 20.08 6.70
CA TYR A 101 -3.31 20.22 7.03
C TYR A 101 -2.99 21.64 7.49
N VAL A 102 -3.42 22.66 6.76
CA VAL A 102 -3.20 24.07 7.14
C VAL A 102 -3.88 24.39 8.47
N PHE A 103 -5.11 23.93 8.67
CA PHE A 103 -5.85 24.12 9.92
C PHE A 103 -5.14 23.49 11.12
N PHE A 104 -4.78 22.19 11.04
CA PHE A 104 -4.11 21.49 12.12
C PHE A 104 -2.68 22.00 12.34
N HIS A 105 -1.99 22.42 11.29
CA HIS A 105 -0.67 23.03 11.42
C HIS A 105 -0.75 24.37 12.16
N GLY A 106 -1.71 25.22 11.82
CA GLY A 106 -1.97 26.48 12.54
C GLY A 106 -2.36 26.26 14.00
N ALA A 107 -3.27 25.30 14.25
CA ALA A 107 -3.63 24.91 15.61
C ALA A 107 -2.42 24.42 16.41
N ARG A 108 -1.56 23.59 15.79
CA ARG A 108 -0.34 23.09 16.44
C ARG A 108 0.61 24.21 16.86
N ILE A 109 0.79 25.22 16.01
CA ILE A 109 1.61 26.40 16.32
C ILE A 109 0.96 27.22 17.45
N ALA A 110 -0.36 27.43 17.39
CA ALA A 110 -1.10 28.17 18.41
C ALA A 110 -1.09 27.48 19.79
N PHE A 111 -1.17 26.15 19.83
CA PHE A 111 -1.09 25.34 21.05
C PHE A 111 0.35 25.06 21.51
N GLY A 112 1.37 25.54 20.81
CA GLY A 112 2.77 25.43 21.25
C GLY A 112 3.32 23.99 21.29
N LEU A 113 2.75 23.07 20.51
CA LEU A 113 3.15 21.66 20.46
C LEU A 113 4.52 21.50 19.76
N LYS A 114 5.60 21.62 20.53
CA LYS A 114 6.98 21.42 20.10
C LYS A 114 7.27 19.92 19.96
N LYS A 115 7.97 19.54 18.88
CA LYS A 115 8.59 18.21 18.73
C LYS A 115 9.98 18.30 19.33
N GLU A 116 10.29 17.41 20.27
CA GLU A 116 11.63 17.27 20.84
C GLU A 116 12.41 16.26 19.99
N TRP A 117 13.61 16.64 19.52
CA TRP A 117 14.49 15.77 18.76
C TRP A 117 15.67 15.38 19.65
N CYS A 118 16.10 14.12 19.59
CA CYS A 118 17.26 13.63 20.32
C CYS A 118 18.34 13.11 19.37
N VAL A 119 19.58 13.09 19.85
CA VAL A 119 20.73 12.57 19.12
C VAL A 119 21.09 11.21 19.72
N CYS A 120 20.90 10.15 18.94
CA CYS A 120 21.25 8.79 19.33
C CYS A 120 22.72 8.53 19.05
N ILE A 121 23.47 8.20 20.10
CA ILE A 121 24.89 7.83 20.04
C ILE A 121 24.98 6.36 20.46
N GLY A 122 25.22 5.46 19.51
CA GLY A 122 25.36 4.03 19.76
C GLY A 122 26.58 3.45 19.06
N ALA A 123 27.28 2.53 19.73
CA ALA A 123 28.28 1.68 19.10
C ALA A 123 27.56 0.47 18.49
N GLU A 124 27.58 0.35 17.16
CA GLU A 124 27.05 -0.82 16.47
C GLU A 124 28.09 -1.95 16.59
N GLU A 125 27.89 -2.89 17.52
CA GLU A 125 28.77 -4.04 17.69
C GLU A 125 28.50 -5.06 16.59
N ARG A 126 29.18 -4.91 15.44
CA ARG A 126 29.12 -5.91 14.37
C ARG A 126 30.12 -7.03 14.68
N VAL A 127 29.59 -8.20 14.97
CA VAL A 127 30.39 -9.43 15.08
C VAL A 127 30.76 -9.89 13.67
N ILE A 128 31.99 -9.62 13.23
CA ILE A 128 32.52 -10.12 11.95
C ILE A 128 33.21 -11.45 12.24
N ALA A 129 32.73 -12.55 11.64
CA ALA A 129 33.40 -13.84 11.73
C ALA A 129 34.70 -13.82 10.90
N MET A 130 35.85 -13.82 11.56
CA MET A 130 37.16 -13.99 10.91
C MET A 130 37.52 -15.49 10.87
N PRO A 131 37.77 -16.08 9.69
CA PRO A 131 38.20 -17.48 9.61
C PRO A 131 39.65 -17.61 10.10
N GLN A 132 39.86 -18.29 11.24
CA GLN A 132 41.19 -18.74 11.69
C GLN A 132 41.45 -20.19 11.23
N PRO A 133 42.69 -20.53 10.83
CA PRO A 133 43.01 -21.81 10.19
C PRO A 133 42.94 -23.05 11.09
N ASN A 134 42.79 -22.89 12.41
CA ASN A 134 42.76 -23.99 13.37
C ASN A 134 41.47 -23.96 14.20
N SER A 135 40.37 -24.44 13.60
CA SER A 135 39.15 -25.00 14.23
C SER A 135 38.70 -24.43 15.60
N SER A 136 38.78 -23.12 15.78
CA SER A 136 38.09 -22.39 16.85
C SER A 136 37.63 -21.07 16.26
N PHE A 137 36.32 -20.90 16.16
CA PHE A 137 35.71 -19.62 15.81
C PHE A 137 35.84 -18.71 17.03
N ALA A 138 36.89 -17.90 17.09
CA ALA A 138 36.93 -16.75 17.97
C ALA A 138 36.13 -15.62 17.30
N LEU A 139 35.14 -15.07 18.00
CA LEU A 139 34.34 -13.93 17.57
C LEU A 139 34.87 -12.67 18.28
N PRO A 140 35.90 -11.98 17.76
CA PRO A 140 36.25 -10.67 18.30
C PRO A 140 35.12 -9.70 17.91
N ALA A 141 34.50 -9.09 18.91
CA ALA A 141 33.61 -7.98 18.68
C ALA A 141 34.44 -6.75 18.29
N VAL A 142 34.32 -6.31 17.04
CA VAL A 142 34.95 -5.07 16.59
C VAL A 142 34.00 -3.93 16.91
N SER A 143 34.39 -3.07 17.84
CA SER A 143 33.67 -1.83 18.11
C SER A 143 33.87 -0.87 16.94
N LEU A 144 32.87 -0.74 16.07
CA LEU A 144 32.82 0.33 15.08
C LEU A 144 32.74 1.68 15.80
N PRO A 145 33.25 2.78 15.18
CA PRO A 145 33.08 4.11 15.75
C PRO A 145 31.59 4.44 15.91
N PRO A 146 31.22 5.24 16.93
CA PRO A 146 29.83 5.56 17.21
C PRO A 146 29.20 6.24 15.99
N HIS A 147 28.09 5.66 15.51
CA HIS A 147 27.31 6.24 14.41
C HIS A 147 26.30 7.22 14.99
N LEU A 148 26.44 8.50 14.64
CA LEU A 148 25.52 9.56 15.06
C LEU A 148 24.27 9.56 14.18
N THR A 149 23.10 9.39 14.79
CA THR A 149 21.80 9.56 14.12
C THR A 149 20.92 10.50 14.92
N VAL A 150 20.15 11.33 14.24
CA VAL A 150 19.17 12.23 14.86
C VAL A 150 17.80 11.60 14.69
N ASP A 151 17.11 11.33 15.79
CA ASP A 151 15.81 10.65 15.77
C ASP A 151 14.93 11.10 16.97
N GLU A 152 13.67 10.68 16.99
CA GLU A 152 12.72 10.96 18.08
C GLU A 152 13.06 10.10 19.32
N VAL A 153 12.74 10.57 20.53
CA VAL A 153 13.07 9.89 21.80
C VAL A 153 12.59 8.44 21.82
N GLU A 154 11.41 8.17 21.24
CA GLU A 154 10.83 6.83 21.16
C GLU A 154 11.64 5.87 20.29
N ASN A 155 12.29 6.36 19.24
CA ASN A 155 13.11 5.56 18.34
C ASN A 155 14.54 5.35 18.88
N CYS A 156 14.95 6.19 19.83
CA CYS A 156 16.21 6.11 20.56
C CYS A 156 16.16 5.08 21.69
N ARG A 157 15.66 3.87 21.40
CA ARG A 157 15.57 2.77 22.37
C ARG A 157 16.77 1.84 22.26
N GLU A 158 17.17 1.24 23.38
CA GLU A 158 18.20 0.20 23.39
C GLU A 158 17.84 -0.94 22.44
N ARG A 159 18.71 -1.21 21.45
CA ARG A 159 18.61 -2.40 20.60
C ARG A 159 19.42 -3.52 21.23
N TYR A 160 18.82 -4.71 21.36
CA TYR A 160 19.52 -5.86 21.92
C TYR A 160 20.48 -6.43 20.87
N GLY A 161 21.76 -6.05 20.98
CA GLY A 161 22.85 -6.66 20.24
C GLY A 161 23.17 -8.07 20.78
N GLY A 162 23.48 -8.99 19.87
CA GLY A 162 23.84 -10.38 20.19
C GLY A 162 23.09 -11.38 19.32
N ASN A 163 23.71 -12.54 19.08
CA ASN A 163 23.05 -13.65 18.41
C ASN A 163 22.78 -14.76 19.44
N PHE A 164 21.52 -15.11 19.65
CA PHE A 164 21.14 -16.31 20.39
C PHE A 164 20.93 -17.43 19.38
N PHE A 165 21.77 -18.47 19.44
CA PHE A 165 21.63 -19.65 18.57
C PHE A 165 21.65 -19.34 17.06
N GLY A 166 22.41 -18.33 16.64
CA GLY A 166 22.53 -17.91 15.23
C GLY A 166 21.45 -16.94 14.74
N PHE A 167 20.45 -16.62 15.58
CA PHE A 167 19.44 -15.59 15.31
C PHE A 167 19.76 -14.31 16.08
N THR A 168 19.55 -13.15 15.46
CA THR A 168 19.74 -11.87 16.16
C THR A 168 18.73 -11.75 17.30
N SER A 169 19.16 -11.32 18.48
CA SER A 169 18.28 -11.15 19.66
C SER A 169 17.09 -10.23 19.35
N GLN A 170 17.29 -9.26 18.45
CA GLN A 170 16.25 -8.38 17.92
C GLN A 170 15.12 -9.17 17.21
N GLN A 171 15.47 -10.10 16.31
CA GLN A 171 14.48 -10.93 15.59
C GLN A 171 13.66 -11.82 16.53
N VAL A 172 14.29 -12.33 17.61
CA VAL A 172 13.59 -13.18 18.59
C VAL A 172 12.58 -12.36 19.39
N VAL A 173 12.95 -11.13 19.79
CA VAL A 173 12.06 -10.21 20.51
C VAL A 173 10.92 -9.72 19.60
N ASP A 174 11.21 -9.38 18.34
CA ASP A 174 10.21 -8.96 17.36
C ASP A 174 9.22 -10.10 17.05
N ALA A 175 9.71 -11.35 16.93
CA ALA A 175 8.86 -12.52 16.78
C ALA A 175 7.97 -12.76 18.00
N ALA A 176 8.50 -12.59 19.22
CA ALA A 176 7.72 -12.68 20.45
C ALA A 176 6.66 -11.58 20.55
N HIS A 177 6.96 -10.35 20.09
CA HIS A 177 5.98 -9.26 19.99
C HIS A 177 4.89 -9.55 18.96
N PHE A 178 5.24 -10.07 17.79
CA PHE A 178 4.26 -10.47 16.78
C PHE A 178 3.34 -11.59 17.26
N LEU A 179 3.89 -12.60 17.95
CA LEU A 179 3.12 -13.73 18.49
C LEU A 179 2.22 -13.32 19.66
N SER A 180 2.65 -12.35 20.49
CA SER A 180 1.82 -11.83 21.59
C SER A 180 0.72 -10.87 21.13
N ALA A 181 0.87 -10.20 19.98
CA ALA A 181 -0.16 -9.37 19.37
C ALA A 181 -1.18 -10.17 18.51
N ALA A 182 -0.90 -11.44 18.23
CA ALA A 182 -1.75 -12.33 17.42
C ALA A 182 -2.70 -13.22 18.25
N VAL A 183 -2.84 -12.96 19.55
CA VAL A 183 -3.80 -13.62 20.46
C VAL A 183 -4.91 -12.66 20.85
#